data_AF-A0A2J0HP30-F1
#
_entry.id   AF-A0A2J0HP30-F1
#
_cell.length_a   1.000
_cell.length_b   1.000
_cell.length_c   1.000
_cell.angle_alpha   90.00
_cell.angle_beta   90.00
_cell.angle_gamma   90.00
#
_symmetry.space_group_name_H-M   'P 1'
#
loop_
_entity.id
_entity.type
_entity.pdbx_description
1 polymer ?
#
loop_
_entity_poly.entity_id
_entity_poly.type
_entity_poly.pdbx_seq_one_letter_code
_entity_poly.pdbx_strand_id
1 'polypeptide(L)'
;MKITKRKIQISLVAIAISVALGGIFSYANLEAQTVNEINVSAYLVNNQNKIIPNGDYEIRFALYLLDREIVDAYPSETDATVWQETQTVTLNGGFLNAYLGRVNALPASLNFSQNIYYLGIRMGVDSEMVPRKRVGAVPLALNALNVRGAVPGTQEGNILILGKNGKVNVAQLPTGTSGKTLVLSDDARLETTADIQVSGGYDYLSASGEEITLDQINLTSDVTGILPIANGGTGLGSFTQGDLTYFNSGSAFSRLGIGTNGQVLTVSAGGLPEWADSSTNAYTASGTLLNLTGNNFSLNEGTLTDGKLCVYVAGTGLVCNTDPGSGGSYTAGSGLTLSGTEFKLGGTLTENANFTGAYDLQLGDTNSELKIMGSGGVFYAILDAGNITLTDKTLILPDATGTLATLDGGQTF
;
A
#
# COMPACT_ATOMS: atom_id res chain seq x y z
N MET A 1 106.40 -28.52 -25.40
CA MET A 1 106.71 -27.11 -25.74
C MET A 1 106.04 -26.20 -24.71
N LYS A 2 106.84 -25.35 -24.06
CA LYS A 2 106.57 -24.06 -23.36
C LYS A 2 105.12 -23.75 -22.88
N ILE A 3 104.88 -23.61 -21.58
CA ILE A 3 105.00 -22.41 -20.70
C ILE A 3 103.62 -21.84 -20.34
N THR A 4 103.40 -21.71 -19.03
CA THR A 4 102.39 -20.96 -18.27
C THR A 4 102.31 -19.47 -18.63
N LYS A 5 101.13 -18.83 -18.49
CA LYS A 5 100.91 -17.64 -17.61
C LYS A 5 99.54 -16.97 -17.76
N ARG A 6 98.98 -16.68 -16.59
CA ARG A 6 98.03 -15.62 -16.19
C ARG A 6 98.23 -14.24 -16.89
N LYS A 7 97.15 -13.43 -16.80
CA LYS A 7 97.04 -12.04 -16.28
C LYS A 7 96.72 -10.89 -17.29
N ILE A 8 95.84 -9.98 -16.82
CA ILE A 8 95.87 -8.49 -16.89
C ILE A 8 94.81 -7.76 -17.75
N GLN A 9 94.10 -6.85 -17.03
CA GLN A 9 93.16 -5.79 -17.41
C GLN A 9 93.80 -4.73 -18.33
N ILE A 10 92.99 -3.85 -18.98
CA ILE A 10 93.28 -2.40 -19.13
C ILE A 10 92.00 -1.64 -19.54
N SER A 11 91.81 -0.52 -18.85
CA SER A 11 90.73 0.48 -18.83
C SER A 11 90.76 1.47 -20.01
N LEU A 12 89.69 2.25 -20.18
CA LEU A 12 89.76 3.59 -20.79
C LEU A 12 88.73 4.56 -20.19
N VAL A 13 89.24 5.75 -19.86
CA VAL A 13 88.67 6.91 -19.17
C VAL A 13 88.50 8.04 -20.17
N ALA A 14 87.40 8.83 -20.10
CA ALA A 14 87.29 10.27 -20.48
C ALA A 14 85.82 10.72 -20.25
N ILE A 15 85.46 11.49 -19.21
CA ILE A 15 85.54 12.97 -19.02
C ILE A 15 84.68 13.80 -20.00
N ALA A 16 83.56 14.37 -19.52
CA ALA A 16 83.24 15.83 -19.47
C ALA A 16 81.74 16.18 -19.62
N ILE A 17 81.11 16.51 -18.48
CA ILE A 17 80.33 17.74 -18.17
C ILE A 17 79.40 18.33 -19.25
N SER A 18 78.09 18.37 -18.96
CA SER A 18 77.33 19.63 -18.78
C SER A 18 75.88 19.40 -18.32
N VAL A 19 75.43 20.39 -17.54
CA VAL A 19 74.29 20.45 -16.62
C VAL A 19 73.01 20.94 -17.30
N ALA A 20 71.86 20.36 -16.95
CA ALA A 20 70.55 21.04 -16.82
C ALA A 20 69.54 20.08 -16.16
N LEU A 21 69.34 20.15 -14.84
CA LEU A 21 68.30 20.91 -14.15
C LEU A 21 66.91 20.25 -14.25
N GLY A 22 66.57 19.45 -13.22
CA GLY A 22 65.29 18.76 -13.08
C GLY A 22 65.04 18.31 -11.64
N GLY A 23 64.83 19.30 -10.76
CA GLY A 23 64.08 19.21 -9.50
C GLY A 23 64.15 17.93 -8.67
N ILE A 24 65.25 17.73 -7.93
CA ILE A 24 65.19 16.95 -6.68
C ILE A 24 64.58 17.90 -5.65
N PHE A 25 63.33 17.65 -5.28
CA PHE A 25 62.75 18.23 -4.06
C PHE A 25 63.56 17.70 -2.88
N SER A 26 64.61 18.43 -2.51
CA SER A 26 65.21 18.32 -1.19
C SER A 26 64.15 18.72 -0.18
N TYR A 27 63.54 17.75 0.48
CA TYR A 27 62.87 18.01 1.74
C TYR A 27 63.95 18.52 2.69
N ALA A 28 64.01 19.84 2.87
CA ALA A 28 64.67 20.39 4.03
C ALA A 28 63.89 19.85 5.23
N ASN A 29 64.38 18.78 5.83
CA ASN A 29 64.07 18.51 7.22
C ASN A 29 64.63 19.73 7.97
N LEU A 30 63.77 20.69 8.28
CA LEU A 30 64.01 21.57 9.40
C LEU A 30 63.93 20.68 10.64
N GLU A 31 65.01 19.96 10.94
CA GLU A 31 65.22 19.47 12.29
C GLU A 31 65.40 20.72 13.15
N ALA A 32 64.51 20.89 14.12
CA ALA A 32 64.74 21.84 15.19
C ALA A 32 66.04 21.42 15.89
N GLN A 33 67.14 22.14 15.62
CA GLN A 33 68.43 21.85 16.23
C GLN A 33 68.34 22.21 17.72
N THR A 34 67.97 21.23 18.55
CA THR A 34 68.10 21.35 19.99
C THR A 34 69.58 21.27 20.33
N VAL A 35 70.15 22.37 20.84
CA VAL A 35 71.55 22.41 21.27
C VAL A 35 71.67 21.51 22.51
N ASN A 36 72.23 20.32 22.32
CA ASN A 36 72.34 19.27 23.34
C ASN A 36 73.71 19.36 24.03
N GLU A 37 73.95 20.47 24.74
CA GLU A 37 75.22 20.76 25.42
C GLU A 37 75.07 20.79 26.94
N ILE A 38 76.12 20.39 27.69
CA ILE A 38 76.14 20.46 29.17
C ILE A 38 77.16 21.51 29.62
N ASN A 39 76.72 22.55 30.33
CA ASN A 39 77.64 23.52 30.90
C ASN A 39 78.42 22.94 32.10
N VAL A 40 79.74 23.17 32.12
CA VAL A 40 80.65 22.85 33.21
C VAL A 40 81.38 24.13 33.61
N SER A 41 81.33 24.46 34.90
CA SER A 41 82.12 25.53 35.50
C SER A 41 82.87 24.99 36.72
N ALA A 42 84.17 25.26 36.81
CA ALA A 42 85.01 24.78 37.92
C ALA A 42 86.12 25.77 38.28
N TYR A 43 86.64 25.66 39.50
CA TYR A 43 87.79 26.40 40.00
C TYR A 43 88.95 25.45 40.23
N LEU A 44 90.10 25.72 39.61
CA LEU A 44 91.26 24.83 39.60
C LEU A 44 92.44 25.43 40.39
N VAL A 45 93.05 24.58 41.19
CA VAL A 45 94.28 24.85 41.95
C VAL A 45 95.28 23.73 41.72
N ASN A 46 96.57 24.02 41.89
CA ASN A 46 97.62 23.01 41.82
C ASN A 46 97.70 22.18 43.12
N ASN A 47 98.60 21.19 43.16
CA ASN A 47 98.84 20.33 44.32
C ASN A 47 99.35 21.04 45.59
N GLN A 48 99.66 22.34 45.52
CA GLN A 48 100.04 23.20 46.64
C GLN A 48 98.89 24.15 47.05
N ASN A 49 97.67 23.93 46.55
CA ASN A 49 96.50 24.79 46.70
C ASN A 49 96.70 26.22 46.18
N LYS A 50 97.60 26.42 45.21
CA LYS A 50 97.81 27.70 44.54
C LYS A 50 97.03 27.76 43.23
N ILE A 51 96.53 28.95 42.91
CA ILE A 51 95.78 29.24 41.68
C ILE A 51 96.66 28.92 40.46
N ILE A 52 96.08 28.25 39.47
CA ILE A 52 96.71 28.02 38.16
C ILE A 52 96.76 29.36 37.40
N PRO A 53 97.93 29.79 36.86
CA PRO A 53 98.04 31.06 36.14
C PRO A 53 97.05 31.19 34.98
N ASN A 54 96.62 32.42 34.69
CA ASN A 54 95.76 32.71 33.54
C ASN A 54 96.44 32.30 32.23
N GLY A 55 95.66 31.70 31.32
CA GLY A 55 96.15 31.24 30.04
C GLY A 55 95.20 30.22 29.39
N ASP A 56 95.54 29.80 28.18
CA ASP A 56 94.80 28.77 27.46
C ASP A 56 95.40 27.39 27.76
N TYR A 57 94.56 26.47 28.21
CA TYR A 57 94.96 25.11 28.55
C TYR A 57 94.14 24.11 27.76
N GLU A 58 94.81 23.04 27.32
CA GLU A 58 94.12 21.88 26.77
C GLU A 58 93.54 21.04 27.90
N ILE A 59 92.21 20.92 27.93
CA ILE A 59 91.47 20.18 28.96
C ILE A 59 90.66 19.09 28.28
N ARG A 60 90.88 17.84 28.72
CA ARG A 60 90.05 16.70 28.37
C ARG A 60 88.91 16.61 29.38
N PHE A 61 87.69 16.57 28.88
CA PHE A 61 86.50 16.23 29.64
C PHE A 61 86.05 14.83 29.26
N ALA A 62 85.68 14.01 30.24
CA ALA A 62 85.05 12.73 29.97
C ALA A 62 83.95 12.43 30.98
N LEU A 63 82.98 11.63 30.54
CA LEU A 63 81.90 11.11 31.37
C LEU A 63 82.14 9.61 31.62
N TYR A 64 81.98 9.23 32.88
CA TYR A 64 82.16 7.86 33.36
C TYR A 64 80.92 7.40 34.12
N LEU A 65 80.70 6.08 34.15
CA LEU A 65 79.68 5.46 35.00
C LEU A 65 80.16 5.24 36.44
N LEU A 66 81.47 5.22 36.66
CA LEU A 66 82.08 4.98 37.96
C LEU A 66 82.93 6.18 38.39
N ASP A 67 82.85 6.51 39.68
CA ASP A 67 83.77 7.45 40.32
C ASP A 67 85.18 6.83 40.43
N ARG A 68 86.17 7.69 40.63
CA ARG A 68 87.55 7.32 40.92
C ARG A 68 88.06 8.19 42.05
N GLU A 69 88.57 7.59 43.12
CA GLU A 69 89.11 8.30 44.28
C GLU A 69 90.64 8.35 44.34
N ILE A 70 91.33 7.55 43.52
CA ILE A 70 92.79 7.41 43.51
C ILE A 70 93.36 7.91 42.18
N VAL A 71 94.41 8.73 42.25
CA VAL A 71 95.12 9.26 41.08
C VAL A 71 95.81 8.12 40.32
N ASP A 72 95.65 8.05 39.00
CA ASP A 72 96.38 7.12 38.13
C ASP A 72 97.46 7.84 37.31
N ALA A 73 98.36 7.09 36.67
CA ALA A 73 99.40 7.68 35.84
C ALA A 73 98.81 8.27 34.55
N TYR A 74 99.36 9.40 34.10
CA TYR A 74 99.10 9.93 32.76
C TYR A 74 99.28 8.82 31.70
N PRO A 75 98.37 8.66 30.72
CA PRO A 75 97.32 9.62 30.30
C PRO A 75 95.95 9.47 30.97
N SER A 76 95.81 8.64 32.01
CA SER A 76 94.52 8.40 32.70
C SER A 76 93.40 7.83 31.80
N GLU A 77 93.75 6.87 30.93
CA GLU A 77 92.85 6.25 29.93
C GLU A 77 92.52 4.77 30.25
N THR A 78 92.67 4.37 31.51
CA THR A 78 92.48 2.97 31.94
C THR A 78 91.01 2.59 32.13
N ASP A 79 90.14 3.57 32.42
CA ASP A 79 88.71 3.36 32.62
C ASP A 79 87.93 3.48 31.32
N ALA A 80 86.85 2.70 31.20
CA ALA A 80 85.91 2.83 30.09
C ALA A 80 85.15 4.17 30.14
N THR A 81 85.43 5.04 29.16
CA THR A 81 84.74 6.32 28.97
C THR A 81 83.40 6.12 28.27
N VAL A 82 82.34 6.75 28.77
CA VAL A 82 81.02 6.82 28.08
C VAL A 82 81.07 7.80 26.93
N TRP A 83 81.76 8.92 27.15
CA TRP A 83 81.96 9.99 26.19
C TRP A 83 83.16 10.82 26.63
N GLN A 84 83.89 11.41 25.68
CA GLN A 84 84.96 12.34 25.96
C GLN A 84 85.16 13.35 24.84
N GLU A 85 85.74 14.48 25.18
CA GLU A 85 86.28 15.44 24.22
C GLU A 85 87.42 16.24 24.82
N THR A 86 88.23 16.83 23.96
CA THR A 86 89.31 17.72 24.35
C THR A 86 89.02 19.12 23.82
N GLN A 87 89.07 20.12 24.71
CA GLN A 87 88.86 21.52 24.36
C GLN A 87 90.04 22.36 24.84
N THR A 88 90.40 23.39 24.06
CA THR A 88 91.24 24.48 24.57
C THR A 88 90.34 25.45 25.34
N VAL A 89 90.59 25.61 26.65
CA VAL A 89 89.79 26.43 27.56
C VAL A 89 90.68 27.49 28.20
N THR A 90 90.26 28.75 28.13
CA THR A 90 90.93 29.87 28.78
C THR A 90 90.61 29.87 30.28
N LEU A 91 91.62 29.80 31.13
CA LEU A 91 91.50 29.98 32.57
C LEU A 91 91.66 31.46 32.94
N ASN A 92 90.74 31.97 33.76
CA ASN A 92 90.82 33.31 34.34
C ASN A 92 90.65 33.25 35.85
N GLY A 93 91.70 33.60 36.60
CA GLY A 93 91.73 33.57 38.05
C GLY A 93 91.48 32.17 38.62
N GLY A 94 91.91 31.11 37.93
CA GLY A 94 91.65 29.72 38.30
C GLY A 94 90.29 29.17 37.87
N PHE A 95 89.37 29.98 37.35
CA PHE A 95 88.06 29.50 36.87
C PHE A 95 88.12 29.03 35.42
N LEU A 96 87.42 27.93 35.13
CA LEU A 96 87.09 27.46 33.78
C LEU A 96 85.57 27.44 33.57
N ASN A 97 85.15 27.65 32.33
CA ASN A 97 83.77 27.44 31.87
C ASN A 97 83.83 26.78 30.48
N ALA A 98 83.15 25.64 30.32
CA ALA A 98 83.10 24.87 29.09
C ALA A 98 81.70 24.30 28.85
N TYR A 99 81.36 24.07 27.58
CA TYR A 99 80.12 23.38 27.20
C TYR A 99 80.49 22.04 26.59
N LEU A 100 80.09 20.96 27.25
CA LEU A 100 80.32 19.60 26.81
C LEU A 100 79.38 19.26 25.65
N GLY A 101 79.90 18.58 24.63
CA GLY A 101 79.13 18.21 23.44
C GLY A 101 79.41 19.09 22.21
N ARG A 102 80.24 20.13 22.38
CA ARG A 102 80.52 21.14 21.34
C ARG A 102 81.54 20.64 20.31
N VAL A 103 82.50 19.81 20.73
CA VAL A 103 83.51 19.24 19.82
C VAL A 103 83.07 17.85 19.38
N ASN A 104 82.75 16.98 20.34
CA ASN A 104 82.17 15.66 20.08
C ASN A 104 80.73 15.66 20.59
N ALA A 105 79.75 15.48 19.71
CA ALA A 105 78.34 15.42 20.10
C ALA A 105 78.10 14.40 21.23
N LEU A 106 77.29 14.75 22.22
CA LEU A 106 76.91 13.82 23.29
C LEU A 106 76.14 12.64 22.67
N PRO A 107 76.41 11.38 23.10
CA PRO A 107 75.73 10.23 22.52
C PRO A 107 74.23 10.26 22.82
N ALA A 108 73.40 9.87 21.86
CA ALA A 108 71.94 9.75 22.07
C ALA A 108 71.57 8.74 23.19
N SER A 109 72.48 7.84 23.54
CA SER A 109 72.34 6.87 24.64
C SER A 109 72.62 7.43 26.03
N LEU A 110 73.09 8.67 26.15
CA LEU A 110 73.38 9.29 27.44
C LEU A 110 72.07 9.55 28.21
N ASN A 111 71.85 8.84 29.32
CA ASN A 111 70.58 8.88 30.05
C ASN A 111 70.76 9.15 31.54
N PHE A 112 70.63 10.43 31.93
CA PHE A 112 70.73 10.89 33.33
C PHE A 112 69.56 10.45 34.23
N SER A 113 68.50 9.83 33.69
CA SER A 113 67.38 9.29 34.50
C SER A 113 67.63 7.88 35.01
N GLN A 114 68.45 7.10 34.29
CA GLN A 114 68.72 5.69 34.60
C GLN A 114 70.10 5.47 35.20
N ASN A 115 71.06 6.34 34.90
CA ASN A 115 72.45 6.20 35.35
C ASN A 115 72.96 7.46 36.03
N ILE A 116 73.89 7.27 36.97
CA ILE A 116 74.70 8.34 37.54
C ILE A 116 75.97 8.47 36.72
N TYR A 117 76.28 9.69 36.27
CA TYR A 117 77.52 9.97 35.55
C TYR A 117 78.46 10.84 36.38
N TYR A 118 79.75 10.58 36.20
CA TYR A 118 80.85 11.30 36.84
C TYR A 118 81.68 12.00 35.77
N LEU A 119 81.95 13.29 35.99
CA LEU A 119 82.81 14.11 35.15
C LEU A 119 84.26 13.95 35.60
N GLY A 120 85.08 13.43 34.70
CA GLY A 120 86.53 13.44 34.78
C GLY A 120 87.11 14.64 34.02
N ILE A 121 88.09 15.31 34.63
CA ILE A 121 88.78 16.47 34.07
C ILE A 121 90.27 16.19 34.11
N ARG A 122 90.94 16.27 32.95
CA ARG A 122 92.39 16.13 32.83
C ARG A 122 92.96 17.35 32.12
N MET A 123 94.02 17.95 32.66
CA MET A 123 94.66 19.13 32.08
C MET A 123 96.04 18.77 31.53
N GLY A 124 96.31 19.09 30.26
CA GLY A 124 97.62 18.91 29.64
C GLY A 124 98.18 17.49 29.78
N VAL A 125 99.34 17.35 30.43
CA VAL A 125 100.01 16.06 30.69
C VAL A 125 99.86 15.57 32.13
N ASP A 126 99.01 16.21 32.93
CA ASP A 126 98.75 15.80 34.29
C ASP A 126 97.81 14.58 34.32
N SER A 127 97.83 13.86 35.44
CA SER A 127 96.83 12.84 35.75
C SER A 127 95.43 13.45 35.85
N GLU A 128 94.39 12.67 35.54
CA GLU A 128 93.00 13.07 35.73
C GLU A 128 92.73 13.44 37.20
N MET A 129 91.98 14.53 37.40
CA MET A 129 91.60 15.00 38.73
C MET A 129 90.66 14.00 39.41
N VAL A 130 90.98 13.67 40.67
CA VAL A 130 90.17 12.79 41.54
C VAL A 130 89.82 13.51 42.86
N PRO A 131 88.66 13.25 43.48
CA PRO A 131 87.59 12.39 42.99
C PRO A 131 86.82 13.01 41.82
N ARG A 132 86.20 12.17 40.97
CA ARG A 132 85.43 12.67 39.82
C ARG A 132 84.18 13.37 40.31
N LYS A 133 83.74 14.41 39.59
CA LYS A 133 82.55 15.16 40.00
C LYS A 133 81.29 14.50 39.48
N ARG A 134 80.42 14.01 40.37
CA ARG A 134 79.06 13.56 40.00
C ARG A 134 78.28 14.69 39.30
N VAL A 135 77.74 14.41 38.12
CA VAL A 135 76.91 15.35 37.34
C VAL A 135 75.44 15.21 37.77
N GLY A 136 74.80 16.34 38.09
CA GLY A 136 73.41 16.40 38.60
C GLY A 136 72.34 16.59 37.53
N ALA A 137 71.07 16.43 37.92
CA ALA A 137 69.87 16.24 37.09
C ALA A 137 69.40 17.42 36.19
N VAL A 138 70.17 18.50 36.05
CA VAL A 138 69.78 19.68 35.25
C VAL A 138 69.58 19.37 33.73
N PRO A 139 70.24 18.37 33.11
CA PRO A 139 69.96 17.99 31.71
C PRO A 139 68.58 17.36 31.44
N LEU A 140 67.78 17.03 32.46
CA LEU A 140 66.45 16.39 32.28
C LEU A 140 65.42 17.28 31.55
N ALA A 141 65.68 18.58 31.42
CA ALA A 141 64.82 19.52 30.69
C ALA A 141 64.87 19.32 29.15
N LEU A 142 65.88 18.62 28.62
CA LEU A 142 66.01 18.35 27.18
C LEU A 142 65.06 17.23 26.69
N ASN A 143 64.50 16.42 27.59
CA ASN A 143 63.59 15.31 27.26
C ASN A 143 62.12 15.55 27.66
N ALA A 144 61.74 16.77 28.08
CA ALA A 144 60.48 16.99 28.81
C ALA A 144 59.33 17.66 28.02
N LEU A 145 59.46 18.01 26.74
CA LEU A 145 58.37 18.65 25.99
C LEU A 145 57.89 17.81 24.81
N ASN A 146 57.28 16.67 25.13
CA ASN A 146 56.02 16.16 24.57
C ASN A 146 56.02 14.63 24.56
N VAL A 147 55.23 14.10 25.50
CA VAL A 147 54.67 12.74 25.54
C VAL A 147 55.59 11.61 26.01
N ARG A 148 56.25 11.73 27.18
CA ARG A 148 56.69 10.58 28.03
C ARG A 148 57.33 9.37 27.27
N GLY A 149 58.11 9.60 26.21
CA GLY A 149 58.74 8.54 25.41
C GLY A 149 57.85 7.86 24.35
N ALA A 150 56.62 8.31 24.16
CA ALA A 150 55.77 7.91 23.06
C ALA A 150 56.35 8.41 21.72
N VAL A 151 56.38 7.53 20.73
CA VAL A 151 56.85 7.85 19.38
C VAL A 151 55.66 7.95 18.43
N PRO A 152 55.77 8.68 17.31
CA PRO A 152 54.69 8.69 16.33
C PRO A 152 54.50 7.32 15.65
N GLY A 153 53.25 6.87 15.49
CA GLY A 153 52.95 5.60 14.79
C GLY A 153 51.58 5.02 15.12
N THR A 154 51.36 3.74 14.78
CA THR A 154 50.05 3.05 14.92
C THR A 154 50.03 1.96 15.99
N GLN A 155 51.10 1.82 16.78
CA GLN A 155 51.18 0.85 17.88
C GLN A 155 50.59 1.46 19.17
N GLU A 156 50.28 0.60 20.14
CA GLU A 156 49.81 1.03 21.45
C GLU A 156 50.82 1.97 22.12
N GLY A 157 50.32 3.07 22.69
CA GLY A 157 51.16 4.09 23.33
C GLY A 157 51.82 5.09 22.38
N ASN A 158 51.65 4.94 21.06
CA ASN A 158 52.16 5.90 20.09
C ASN A 158 51.30 7.17 19.96
N ILE A 159 51.91 8.21 19.40
CA ILE A 159 51.25 9.48 19.10
C ILE A 159 50.65 9.44 17.69
N LEU A 160 49.39 9.84 17.58
CA LEU A 160 48.73 10.05 16.30
C LEU A 160 49.26 11.33 15.63
N ILE A 161 49.72 11.21 14.38
CA ILE A 161 50.16 12.38 13.60
C ILE A 161 49.02 12.86 12.72
N LEU A 162 48.75 14.16 12.74
CA LEU A 162 47.82 14.77 11.80
C LEU A 162 48.54 15.05 10.47
N GLY A 163 47.93 14.61 9.37
CA GLY A 163 48.36 14.92 8.01
C GLY A 163 47.93 16.32 7.54
N LYS A 164 48.01 16.54 6.22
CA LYS A 164 47.65 17.83 5.59
C LYS A 164 46.26 18.28 6.04
N ASN A 165 46.14 19.57 6.38
CA ASN A 165 44.92 20.20 6.91
C ASN A 165 44.45 19.68 8.28
N GLY A 166 45.34 19.09 9.08
CA GLY A 166 45.01 18.64 10.44
C GLY A 166 44.15 17.38 10.50
N LYS A 167 44.09 16.62 9.40
CA LYS A 167 43.28 15.39 9.34
C LYS A 167 44.08 14.17 9.76
N VAL A 168 43.43 13.24 10.45
CA VAL A 168 44.01 11.92 10.73
C VAL A 168 44.14 11.13 9.43
N ASN A 169 45.28 10.49 9.20
CA ASN A 169 45.42 9.56 8.08
C ASN A 169 44.60 8.29 8.36
N VAL A 170 43.74 7.90 7.43
CA VAL A 170 42.88 6.69 7.54
C VAL A 170 43.69 5.41 7.77
N ALA A 171 44.94 5.35 7.28
CA ALA A 171 45.85 4.22 7.50
C ALA A 171 46.25 4.05 8.98
N GLN A 172 46.08 5.08 9.81
CA GLN A 172 46.34 5.04 11.25
C GLN A 172 45.11 4.70 12.08
N LEU A 173 43.94 4.56 11.44
CA LEU A 173 42.69 4.13 12.07
C LEU A 173 42.46 2.64 11.79
N PRO A 174 41.81 1.90 12.71
CA PRO A 174 41.47 0.51 12.50
C PRO A 174 40.24 0.40 11.57
N THR A 175 40.43 0.67 10.28
CA THR A 175 39.42 0.53 9.21
C THR A 175 39.63 -0.69 8.30
N GLY A 176 38.57 -1.45 7.98
CA GLY A 176 38.60 -2.62 7.08
C GLY A 176 37.72 -3.81 7.51
N THR A 177 37.95 -5.00 6.94
CA THR A 177 37.02 -6.16 6.98
C THR A 177 37.27 -7.20 8.07
N SER A 178 38.38 -7.16 8.82
CA SER A 178 38.65 -8.15 9.89
C SER A 178 39.37 -7.52 11.09
N GLY A 179 38.80 -7.67 12.28
CA GLY A 179 39.34 -7.14 13.54
C GLY A 179 39.32 -5.61 13.68
N LYS A 180 38.74 -4.92 12.69
CA LYS A 180 38.70 -3.46 12.56
C LYS A 180 37.25 -3.01 12.65
N THR A 181 36.93 -2.14 13.61
CA THR A 181 35.55 -1.76 13.98
C THR A 181 35.03 -0.56 13.22
N LEU A 182 35.91 0.22 12.60
CA LEU A 182 35.51 1.37 11.80
C LEU A 182 35.39 0.93 10.34
N VAL A 183 34.30 1.34 9.70
CA VAL A 183 34.01 1.02 8.30
C VAL A 183 33.98 2.33 7.51
N LEU A 184 34.46 2.31 6.27
CA LEU A 184 34.46 3.50 5.41
C LEU A 184 33.12 3.65 4.71
N SER A 185 32.77 4.87 4.28
CA SER A 185 31.46 5.13 3.66
C SER A 185 31.22 4.39 2.34
N ASP A 186 32.29 3.90 1.71
CA ASP A 186 32.29 3.08 0.49
C ASP A 186 32.53 1.59 0.78
N ASP A 187 32.51 1.19 2.05
CA ASP A 187 32.59 -0.21 2.45
C ASP A 187 31.29 -0.92 2.03
N ALA A 188 31.41 -2.07 1.36
CA ALA A 188 30.26 -2.81 0.82
C ALA A 188 29.22 -3.22 1.88
N ARG A 189 29.59 -3.22 3.17
CA ARG A 189 28.64 -3.40 4.30
C ARG A 189 27.67 -2.23 4.47
N LEU A 190 27.98 -1.08 3.89
CA LEU A 190 27.19 0.16 3.93
C LEU A 190 26.55 0.50 2.57
N GLU A 191 26.86 -0.23 1.49
CA GLU A 191 26.24 0.02 0.18
C GLU A 191 24.78 -0.45 0.14
N THR A 192 23.90 0.52 -0.10
CA THR A 192 22.44 0.45 -0.12
C THR A 192 21.87 -0.16 -1.41
N THR A 193 22.20 -1.41 -1.73
CA THR A 193 21.39 -2.19 -2.70
C THR A 193 20.74 -3.43 -2.11
N ALA A 194 21.02 -3.72 -0.84
CA ALA A 194 20.35 -4.76 -0.10
C ALA A 194 19.26 -4.13 0.78
N ASP A 195 18.00 -4.30 0.38
CA ASP A 195 17.00 -4.68 1.37
C ASP A 195 17.59 -5.80 2.24
N ILE A 196 17.22 -5.90 3.51
CA ILE A 196 17.69 -7.01 4.37
C ILE A 196 17.38 -8.35 3.68
N GLN A 197 18.40 -9.00 3.12
CA GLN A 197 18.26 -10.27 2.39
C GLN A 197 18.31 -11.43 3.37
N VAL A 198 17.16 -12.08 3.57
CA VAL A 198 17.05 -13.34 4.30
C VAL A 198 17.22 -14.48 3.30
N SER A 199 18.44 -15.02 3.17
CA SER A 199 18.70 -16.16 2.29
C SER A 199 18.89 -17.45 3.09
N GLY A 200 17.98 -18.40 2.91
CA GLY A 200 18.03 -19.74 3.52
C GLY A 200 16.61 -20.28 3.78
N GLY A 201 16.41 -21.60 3.67
CA GLY A 201 15.10 -22.24 3.88
C GLY A 201 14.63 -22.30 5.34
N TYR A 202 15.31 -21.59 6.26
CA TYR A 202 14.88 -21.43 7.65
C TYR A 202 14.49 -19.96 7.88
N ASP A 203 13.34 -19.81 8.52
CA ASP A 203 12.41 -18.67 8.46
C ASP A 203 12.81 -17.44 9.29
N TYR A 204 14.01 -17.40 9.86
CA TYR A 204 14.37 -16.39 10.85
C TYR A 204 15.62 -15.58 10.45
N LEU A 205 15.40 -14.27 10.38
CA LEU A 205 16.42 -13.23 10.44
C LEU A 205 17.32 -13.46 11.65
N SER A 206 18.62 -13.70 11.46
CA SER A 206 19.60 -13.67 12.55
C SER A 206 20.31 -12.32 12.59
N ALA A 207 19.86 -11.41 13.44
CA ALA A 207 20.58 -10.21 13.81
C ALA A 207 21.21 -10.40 15.21
N SER A 208 22.52 -10.23 15.34
CA SER A 208 23.21 -10.25 16.63
C SER A 208 23.61 -8.84 17.00
N GLY A 209 22.97 -8.28 18.02
CA GLY A 209 23.24 -6.93 18.53
C GLY A 209 22.38 -5.81 17.94
N GLU A 210 21.46 -6.11 17.02
CA GLU A 210 20.50 -5.15 16.44
C GLU A 210 19.05 -5.57 16.78
N GLU A 211 18.14 -4.60 16.93
CA GLU A 211 16.72 -4.83 17.19
C GLU A 211 15.93 -4.86 15.87
N ILE A 212 15.25 -5.98 15.59
CA ILE A 212 14.28 -6.07 14.48
C ILE A 212 12.89 -5.86 15.08
N THR A 213 12.30 -4.69 14.84
CA THR A 213 10.90 -4.43 15.20
C THR A 213 9.98 -5.03 14.13
N LEU A 214 9.15 -5.98 14.51
CA LEU A 214 8.15 -6.60 13.64
C LEU A 214 6.76 -6.03 13.95
N ASP A 215 6.03 -5.62 12.92
CA ASP A 215 4.59 -5.30 13.00
C ASP A 215 3.74 -6.57 12.78
N GLN A 216 2.44 -6.51 13.07
CA GLN A 216 1.53 -7.65 12.83
C GLN A 216 1.43 -7.96 11.32
N ILE A 217 1.69 -9.22 10.95
CA ILE A 217 1.32 -9.74 9.62
C ILE A 217 -0.17 -9.65 9.51
N ASN A 218 -0.59 -8.80 8.60
CA ASN A 218 -1.95 -8.47 8.45
C ASN A 218 -2.47 -9.29 7.29
N LEU A 219 -3.33 -10.26 7.62
CA LEU A 219 -3.95 -11.22 6.69
C LEU A 219 -4.86 -10.55 5.65
N THR A 220 -4.85 -9.22 5.62
CA THR A 220 -5.43 -8.36 4.60
C THR A 220 -4.37 -7.66 3.72
N SER A 221 -3.15 -7.41 4.19
CA SER A 221 -2.11 -6.68 3.45
C SER A 221 -1.05 -7.58 2.87
N ASP A 222 -0.82 -8.71 3.51
CA ASP A 222 0.32 -9.56 3.18
C ASP A 222 -0.10 -10.70 2.24
N VAL A 223 -1.34 -10.66 1.75
CA VAL A 223 -1.92 -11.64 0.84
C VAL A 223 -1.97 -11.07 -0.57
N THR A 224 -1.37 -11.77 -1.55
CA THR A 224 -1.65 -11.57 -2.98
C THR A 224 -2.57 -12.70 -3.46
N GLY A 225 -3.79 -12.38 -3.89
CA GLY A 225 -4.80 -13.38 -4.25
C GLY A 225 -6.10 -13.21 -3.47
N ILE A 226 -6.74 -14.30 -3.07
CA ILE A 226 -8.09 -14.26 -2.48
C ILE A 226 -8.01 -14.14 -0.95
N LEU A 227 -8.67 -13.11 -0.41
CA LEU A 227 -8.83 -12.94 1.03
C LEU A 227 -9.68 -14.09 1.62
N PRO A 228 -9.26 -14.72 2.74
CA PRO A 228 -10.03 -15.78 3.40
C PRO A 228 -11.28 -15.27 4.11
N ILE A 229 -12.31 -16.11 4.18
CA ILE A 229 -13.62 -15.72 4.72
C ILE A 229 -13.61 -15.45 6.22
N ALA A 230 -12.81 -16.21 6.97
CA ALA A 230 -12.58 -15.96 8.39
C ALA A 230 -11.95 -14.59 8.67
N ASN A 231 -11.30 -13.99 7.65
CA ASN A 231 -10.70 -12.67 7.69
C ASN A 231 -11.47 -11.68 6.79
N GLY A 232 -12.76 -11.95 6.54
CA GLY A 232 -13.69 -11.07 5.83
C GLY A 232 -13.73 -11.22 4.32
N GLY A 233 -12.98 -12.13 3.73
CA GLY A 233 -13.03 -12.39 2.29
C GLY A 233 -14.25 -13.19 1.85
N THR A 234 -14.43 -13.34 0.54
CA THR A 234 -15.50 -14.17 -0.04
C THR A 234 -15.04 -15.60 -0.29
N GLY A 235 -13.73 -15.85 -0.27
CA GLY A 235 -13.14 -17.11 -0.72
C GLY A 235 -13.25 -17.32 -2.24
N LEU A 236 -13.66 -16.30 -3.01
CA LEU A 236 -13.86 -16.37 -4.45
C LEU A 236 -12.86 -15.45 -5.18
N GLY A 237 -12.23 -15.94 -6.26
CA GLY A 237 -11.18 -15.22 -6.97
C GLY A 237 -11.57 -14.61 -8.31
N SER A 238 -12.81 -14.79 -8.74
CA SER A 238 -13.32 -14.24 -10.00
C SER A 238 -14.84 -14.16 -9.97
N PHE A 239 -15.43 -13.40 -10.89
CA PHE A 239 -16.88 -13.31 -11.07
C PHE A 239 -17.19 -13.20 -12.56
N THR A 240 -18.34 -13.73 -12.98
CA THR A 240 -18.93 -13.51 -14.30
C THR A 240 -20.09 -12.51 -14.22
N GLN A 241 -20.42 -11.89 -15.36
CA GLN A 241 -21.47 -10.86 -15.40
C GLN A 241 -22.81 -11.44 -14.96
N GLY A 242 -23.39 -10.83 -13.93
CA GLY A 242 -24.69 -11.20 -13.37
C GLY A 242 -24.65 -12.35 -12.36
N ASP A 243 -23.47 -12.75 -11.89
CA ASP A 243 -23.34 -13.64 -10.73
C ASP A 243 -24.00 -13.02 -9.48
N LEU A 244 -24.72 -13.86 -8.74
CA LEU A 244 -25.20 -13.61 -7.38
C LEU A 244 -24.35 -14.40 -6.39
N THR A 245 -23.73 -13.72 -5.45
CA THR A 245 -23.02 -14.40 -4.34
C THR A 245 -24.02 -14.73 -3.24
N TYR A 246 -24.03 -15.98 -2.79
CA TYR A 246 -24.93 -16.42 -1.72
C TYR A 246 -24.24 -17.38 -0.76
N PHE A 247 -24.74 -17.46 0.46
CA PHE A 247 -24.28 -18.46 1.41
C PHE A 247 -25.06 -19.76 1.18
N ASN A 248 -24.35 -20.81 0.83
CA ASN A 248 -24.96 -22.12 0.61
C ASN A 248 -24.96 -22.92 1.92
N SER A 249 -23.78 -23.19 2.46
CA SER A 249 -23.61 -23.89 3.74
C SER A 249 -22.19 -23.71 4.28
N GLY A 250 -21.99 -24.04 5.56
CA GLY A 250 -20.68 -24.02 6.20
C GLY A 250 -20.19 -22.61 6.51
N SER A 251 -19.06 -22.21 5.92
CA SER A 251 -18.46 -20.87 6.07
C SER A 251 -18.12 -20.24 4.72
N ALA A 252 -18.59 -20.83 3.63
CA ALA A 252 -18.20 -20.48 2.27
C ALA A 252 -19.32 -19.77 1.50
N PHE A 253 -18.98 -18.66 0.86
CA PHE A 253 -19.83 -18.07 -0.16
C PHE A 253 -19.74 -18.86 -1.45
N SER A 254 -20.87 -19.01 -2.12
CA SER A 254 -21.03 -19.63 -3.43
C SER A 254 -21.49 -18.59 -4.44
N ARG A 255 -21.36 -18.91 -5.73
CA ARG A 255 -21.83 -18.07 -6.84
C ARG A 255 -22.98 -18.77 -7.54
N LEU A 256 -24.06 -18.05 -7.78
CA LEU A 256 -25.14 -18.42 -8.68
C LEU A 256 -24.98 -17.56 -9.93
N GLY A 257 -24.67 -18.15 -11.08
CA GLY A 257 -24.57 -17.41 -12.34
C GLY A 257 -25.88 -16.73 -12.74
N ILE A 258 -25.83 -15.77 -13.66
CA ILE A 258 -27.05 -15.08 -14.14
C ILE A 258 -28.04 -16.06 -14.78
N GLY A 259 -29.33 -15.82 -14.54
CA GLY A 259 -30.40 -16.54 -15.19
C GLY A 259 -30.54 -16.18 -16.67
N THR A 260 -31.34 -16.95 -17.39
CA THR A 260 -31.72 -16.66 -18.78
C THR A 260 -32.91 -15.70 -18.84
N ASN A 261 -33.15 -15.09 -20.00
CA ASN A 261 -34.29 -14.19 -20.20
C ASN A 261 -35.60 -14.92 -19.91
N GLY A 262 -36.46 -14.34 -19.06
CA GLY A 262 -37.72 -14.93 -18.61
C GLY A 262 -37.62 -15.63 -17.26
N GLN A 263 -36.42 -15.80 -16.70
CA GLN A 263 -36.24 -16.37 -15.36
C GLN A 263 -36.32 -15.30 -14.27
N VAL A 264 -36.87 -15.70 -13.12
CA VAL A 264 -36.92 -14.92 -11.87
C VAL A 264 -36.17 -15.66 -10.78
N LEU A 265 -35.61 -14.90 -9.83
CA LEU A 265 -34.93 -15.49 -8.69
C LEU A 265 -35.98 -16.04 -7.72
N THR A 266 -35.87 -17.32 -7.42
CA THR A 266 -36.76 -18.04 -6.50
C THR A 266 -35.92 -18.72 -5.42
N VAL A 267 -36.60 -19.29 -4.43
CA VAL A 267 -35.98 -20.09 -3.38
C VAL A 267 -36.28 -21.55 -3.68
N SER A 268 -35.23 -22.34 -3.88
CA SER A 268 -35.35 -23.78 -4.12
C SER A 268 -35.99 -24.49 -2.93
N ALA A 269 -36.42 -25.74 -3.14
CA ALA A 269 -36.89 -26.60 -2.04
C ALA A 269 -35.84 -26.79 -0.93
N GLY A 270 -34.55 -26.58 -1.24
CA GLY A 270 -33.45 -26.59 -0.28
C GLY A 270 -33.20 -25.27 0.43
N GLY A 271 -34.00 -24.22 0.20
CA GLY A 271 -33.84 -22.90 0.82
C GLY A 271 -32.75 -22.03 0.19
N LEU A 272 -32.21 -22.43 -0.96
CA LEU A 272 -31.14 -21.72 -1.67
C LEU A 272 -31.69 -20.87 -2.83
N PRO A 273 -31.08 -19.72 -3.15
CA PRO A 273 -31.43 -18.96 -4.35
C PRO A 273 -31.24 -19.81 -5.62
N GLU A 274 -32.24 -19.81 -6.49
CA GLU A 274 -32.18 -20.45 -7.81
C GLU A 274 -32.95 -19.63 -8.85
N TRP A 275 -32.52 -19.70 -10.12
CA TRP A 275 -33.28 -19.14 -11.23
C TRP A 275 -34.32 -20.15 -11.70
N ALA A 276 -35.58 -19.75 -11.69
CA ALA A 276 -36.68 -20.53 -12.24
C ALA A 276 -37.41 -19.69 -13.29
N ASP A 277 -38.03 -20.35 -14.27
CA ASP A 277 -38.87 -19.65 -15.23
C ASP A 277 -39.97 -18.89 -14.48
N SER A 278 -40.18 -17.63 -14.85
CA SER A 278 -41.27 -16.84 -14.29
C SER A 278 -42.58 -17.54 -14.61
N SER A 279 -43.18 -18.19 -13.62
CA SER A 279 -44.55 -18.70 -13.72
C SER A 279 -45.50 -17.51 -13.75
N THR A 280 -45.57 -16.84 -14.89
CA THR A 280 -46.42 -15.67 -15.18
C THR A 280 -47.92 -16.00 -15.17
N ASN A 281 -48.32 -17.17 -14.64
CA ASN A 281 -49.69 -17.68 -14.72
C ASN A 281 -50.15 -18.33 -13.40
N ALA A 282 -49.65 -17.89 -12.24
CA ALA A 282 -50.27 -18.24 -10.96
C ALA A 282 -51.61 -17.50 -10.79
N TYR A 283 -52.60 -17.86 -11.61
CA TYR A 283 -53.97 -17.41 -11.45
C TYR A 283 -54.61 -18.25 -10.34
N THR A 284 -54.61 -17.75 -9.10
CA THR A 284 -55.32 -18.44 -8.03
C THR A 284 -56.81 -18.09 -8.09
N ALA A 285 -57.64 -19.01 -8.55
CA ALA A 285 -59.07 -18.97 -8.28
C ALA A 285 -59.34 -19.71 -6.98
N SER A 286 -59.98 -19.06 -6.00
CA SER A 286 -60.41 -19.67 -4.75
C SER A 286 -61.90 -19.44 -4.52
N GLY A 287 -62.57 -20.42 -3.92
CA GLY A 287 -64.01 -20.41 -3.70
C GLY A 287 -64.80 -21.20 -4.76
N THR A 288 -66.12 -21.23 -4.62
CA THR A 288 -67.04 -21.97 -5.49
C THR A 288 -67.45 -21.21 -6.75
N LEU A 289 -67.16 -19.93 -6.85
CA LEU A 289 -67.66 -19.07 -7.93
C LEU A 289 -66.66 -18.95 -9.08
N LEU A 290 -65.36 -18.90 -8.78
CA LEU A 290 -64.30 -18.64 -9.74
C LEU A 290 -63.51 -19.95 -9.95
N ASN A 291 -63.32 -20.34 -11.20
CA ASN A 291 -62.57 -21.55 -11.58
C ASN A 291 -61.50 -21.18 -12.61
N LEU A 292 -60.29 -21.69 -12.43
CA LEU A 292 -59.24 -21.58 -13.43
C LEU A 292 -59.27 -22.82 -14.33
N THR A 293 -59.63 -22.65 -15.61
CA THR A 293 -59.54 -23.73 -16.60
C THR A 293 -58.44 -23.42 -17.61
N GLY A 294 -57.31 -24.13 -17.51
CA GLY A 294 -56.10 -23.78 -18.28
C GLY A 294 -55.58 -22.41 -17.87
N ASN A 295 -55.46 -21.48 -18.83
CA ASN A 295 -54.99 -20.09 -18.59
C ASN A 295 -56.14 -19.08 -18.51
N ASN A 296 -57.40 -19.52 -18.55
CA ASN A 296 -58.56 -18.64 -18.53
C ASN A 296 -59.24 -18.67 -17.16
N PHE A 297 -59.45 -17.47 -16.60
CA PHE A 297 -60.31 -17.29 -15.44
C PHE A 297 -61.77 -17.41 -15.88
N SER A 298 -62.47 -18.41 -15.36
CA SER A 298 -63.86 -18.74 -15.70
C SER A 298 -64.73 -18.74 -14.45
N LEU A 299 -66.04 -18.72 -14.62
CA LEU A 299 -66.99 -18.96 -13.53
C LEU A 299 -67.26 -20.47 -13.43
N ASN A 300 -67.54 -20.98 -12.22
CA ASN A 300 -67.62 -22.42 -11.96
C ASN A 300 -68.78 -23.11 -12.72
N GLU A 301 -69.82 -22.34 -13.10
CA GLU A 301 -70.97 -22.80 -13.89
C GLU A 301 -71.02 -22.18 -15.30
N GLY A 302 -69.88 -22.14 -15.98
CA GLY A 302 -69.82 -21.85 -17.42
C GLY A 302 -68.60 -21.04 -17.86
N THR A 303 -68.25 -21.15 -19.14
CA THR A 303 -67.26 -20.28 -19.78
C THR A 303 -67.97 -19.01 -20.24
N LEU A 304 -67.54 -17.84 -19.78
CA LEU A 304 -68.04 -16.57 -20.31
C LEU A 304 -67.50 -16.41 -21.75
N THR A 305 -68.28 -16.83 -22.73
CA THR A 305 -67.98 -16.63 -24.15
C THR A 305 -68.71 -15.39 -24.67
N ASP A 306 -68.21 -14.85 -25.78
CA ASP A 306 -68.90 -13.74 -26.46
C ASP A 306 -70.38 -14.07 -26.72
N GLY A 307 -71.26 -13.09 -26.50
CA GLY A 307 -72.70 -13.23 -26.68
C GLY A 307 -73.49 -13.91 -25.55
N LYS A 308 -72.87 -14.37 -24.45
CA LYS A 308 -73.58 -14.96 -23.29
C LYS A 308 -73.64 -14.01 -22.08
N LEU A 309 -74.70 -14.15 -21.28
CA LEU A 309 -74.91 -13.42 -20.02
C LEU A 309 -74.73 -14.33 -18.80
N CYS A 310 -74.28 -13.72 -17.69
CA CYS A 310 -74.39 -14.27 -16.35
C CYS A 310 -75.69 -13.81 -15.71
N VAL A 311 -76.58 -14.73 -15.37
CA VAL A 311 -77.83 -14.43 -14.64
C VAL A 311 -77.93 -15.30 -13.39
N TYR A 312 -78.64 -14.81 -12.38
CA TYR A 312 -78.97 -15.62 -11.22
C TYR A 312 -80.20 -16.48 -11.53
N VAL A 313 -80.05 -17.80 -11.42
CA VAL A 313 -81.11 -18.79 -11.56
C VAL A 313 -81.41 -19.37 -10.18
N ALA A 314 -82.67 -19.30 -9.76
CA ALA A 314 -83.08 -19.86 -8.48
C ALA A 314 -82.82 -21.38 -8.44
N GLY A 315 -82.08 -21.86 -7.44
CA GLY A 315 -81.77 -23.28 -7.23
C GLY A 315 -80.38 -23.71 -7.70
N THR A 316 -79.82 -23.08 -8.73
CA THR A 316 -78.45 -23.35 -9.22
C THR A 316 -77.48 -22.20 -8.95
N GLY A 317 -77.98 -20.98 -8.72
CA GLY A 317 -77.14 -19.81 -8.45
C GLY A 317 -76.77 -19.07 -9.74
N LEU A 318 -75.53 -18.60 -9.86
CA LEU A 318 -75.10 -17.78 -10.98
C LEU A 318 -74.74 -18.64 -12.20
N VAL A 319 -75.51 -18.55 -13.29
CA VAL A 319 -75.31 -19.31 -14.54
C VAL A 319 -74.81 -18.39 -15.64
N CYS A 320 -73.63 -18.68 -16.19
CA CYS A 320 -72.89 -17.82 -17.13
C CYS A 320 -72.84 -18.36 -18.55
N ASN A 321 -73.95 -18.95 -18.99
CA ASN A 321 -74.17 -19.40 -20.35
C ASN A 321 -75.61 -19.07 -20.83
N THR A 322 -76.17 -17.98 -20.30
CA THR A 322 -77.57 -17.61 -20.56
C THR A 322 -77.67 -16.81 -21.85
N ASP A 323 -78.60 -17.16 -22.73
CA ASP A 323 -78.89 -16.39 -23.93
C ASP A 323 -79.59 -15.06 -23.58
N PRO A 324 -79.22 -13.93 -24.21
CA PRO A 324 -79.92 -12.68 -24.02
C PRO A 324 -81.40 -12.82 -24.42
N GLY A 325 -82.32 -12.48 -23.50
CA GLY A 325 -83.77 -12.51 -23.73
C GLY A 325 -84.53 -13.64 -23.03
N SER A 326 -83.85 -14.65 -22.46
CA SER A 326 -84.52 -15.75 -21.75
C SER A 326 -85.03 -15.40 -20.34
N GLY A 327 -84.86 -14.15 -19.89
CA GLY A 327 -85.12 -13.71 -18.51
C GLY A 327 -86.29 -12.73 -18.34
N GLY A 328 -86.94 -12.31 -19.41
CA GLY A 328 -88.10 -11.40 -19.34
C GLY A 328 -89.40 -12.14 -19.63
N SER A 329 -90.21 -12.42 -18.59
CA SER A 329 -91.62 -12.76 -18.82
C SER A 329 -92.36 -11.49 -19.25
N TYR A 330 -92.65 -11.38 -20.54
CA TYR A 330 -93.55 -10.34 -21.05
C TYR A 330 -94.99 -10.82 -20.90
N THR A 331 -95.76 -10.20 -20.01
CA THR A 331 -97.21 -10.41 -19.93
C THR A 331 -97.93 -9.41 -20.82
N ALA A 332 -98.64 -9.90 -21.84
CA ALA A 332 -99.56 -9.09 -22.61
C ALA A 332 -100.91 -8.97 -21.87
N GLY A 333 -101.52 -7.78 -21.88
CA GLY A 333 -102.85 -7.55 -21.30
C GLY A 333 -103.98 -8.09 -22.19
N SER A 334 -105.23 -7.78 -21.83
CA SER A 334 -106.45 -8.17 -22.54
C SER A 334 -106.32 -8.03 -24.07
N GLY A 335 -106.49 -9.13 -24.82
CA GLY A 335 -106.55 -9.14 -26.30
C GLY A 335 -105.21 -9.03 -27.06
N LEU A 336 -104.10 -8.79 -26.35
CA LEU A 336 -102.75 -8.86 -26.89
C LEU A 336 -102.14 -10.23 -26.58
N THR A 337 -101.44 -10.83 -27.54
CA THR A 337 -100.75 -12.11 -27.34
C THR A 337 -99.33 -12.00 -27.89
N LEU A 338 -98.36 -12.50 -27.12
CA LEU A 338 -96.98 -12.66 -27.60
C LEU A 338 -96.90 -13.94 -28.44
N SER A 339 -96.54 -13.81 -29.71
CA SER A 339 -96.34 -14.95 -30.62
C SER A 339 -94.91 -14.88 -31.17
N GLY A 340 -94.03 -15.73 -30.64
CA GLY A 340 -92.58 -15.61 -30.89
C GLY A 340 -92.03 -14.34 -30.26
N THR A 341 -91.47 -13.45 -31.08
CA THR A 341 -90.88 -12.16 -30.66
C THR A 341 -91.77 -10.95 -30.95
N GLU A 342 -93.01 -11.16 -31.41
CA GLU A 342 -93.93 -10.07 -31.79
C GLU A 342 -95.19 -10.06 -30.91
N PHE A 343 -95.62 -8.87 -30.49
CA PHE A 343 -96.94 -8.68 -29.90
C PHE A 343 -97.99 -8.58 -31.01
N LYS A 344 -98.99 -9.45 -30.96
CA LYS A 344 -100.10 -9.47 -31.92
C LYS A 344 -101.41 -9.11 -31.23
N LEU A 345 -102.26 -8.36 -31.93
CA LEU A 345 -103.67 -8.16 -31.59
C LEU A 345 -104.48 -9.33 -32.15
N GLY A 346 -105.38 -9.89 -31.35
CA GLY A 346 -106.24 -11.02 -31.78
C GLY A 346 -106.51 -12.10 -30.73
N GLY A 347 -106.00 -11.94 -29.51
CA GLY A 347 -106.41 -12.75 -28.37
C GLY A 347 -107.85 -12.40 -27.92
N THR A 348 -108.46 -13.27 -27.12
CA THR A 348 -109.74 -12.93 -26.46
C THR A 348 -109.53 -11.80 -25.47
N LEU A 349 -110.35 -10.76 -25.54
CA LEU A 349 -110.39 -9.71 -24.54
C LEU A 349 -111.00 -10.26 -23.24
N THR A 350 -110.33 -10.07 -22.12
CA THR A 350 -110.82 -10.43 -20.77
C THR A 350 -111.40 -9.24 -20.02
N GLU A 351 -111.17 -8.03 -20.52
CA GLU A 351 -111.69 -6.75 -20.02
C GLU A 351 -112.05 -5.85 -21.21
N ASN A 352 -112.88 -4.82 -20.95
CA ASN A 352 -113.26 -3.84 -21.97
C ASN A 352 -112.03 -3.08 -22.51
N ALA A 353 -111.94 -2.96 -23.83
CA ALA A 353 -110.98 -2.07 -24.47
C ALA A 353 -111.54 -0.64 -24.50
N ASN A 354 -110.90 0.28 -23.75
CA ASN A 354 -111.30 1.69 -23.69
C ASN A 354 -110.33 2.57 -24.50
N PHE A 355 -110.79 3.16 -25.59
CA PHE A 355 -110.03 4.14 -26.39
C PHE A 355 -110.44 5.56 -25.99
N THR A 356 -109.78 6.13 -24.98
CA THR A 356 -110.20 7.40 -24.35
C THR A 356 -109.44 8.63 -24.83
N GLY A 357 -108.37 8.45 -25.60
CA GLY A 357 -107.67 9.54 -26.28
C GLY A 357 -108.39 9.98 -27.55
N ALA A 358 -108.13 11.21 -28.01
CA ALA A 358 -108.65 11.73 -29.28
C ALA A 358 -107.87 11.15 -30.48
N TYR A 359 -107.86 9.83 -30.59
CA TYR A 359 -107.21 9.09 -31.67
C TYR A 359 -108.23 8.26 -32.42
N ASP A 360 -108.03 8.12 -33.73
CA ASP A 360 -108.92 7.36 -34.60
C ASP A 360 -108.57 5.86 -34.58
N LEU A 361 -109.60 5.01 -34.71
CA LEU A 361 -109.41 3.59 -35.03
C LEU A 361 -109.42 3.42 -36.56
N GLN A 362 -108.23 3.27 -37.15
CA GLN A 362 -108.09 3.09 -38.60
C GLN A 362 -108.03 1.61 -38.98
N LEU A 363 -108.98 1.18 -39.82
CA LEU A 363 -108.97 -0.11 -40.50
C LEU A 363 -108.38 0.09 -41.91
N GLY A 364 -107.11 -0.30 -42.10
CA GLY A 364 -106.31 0.12 -43.25
C GLY A 364 -106.32 -0.79 -44.48
N ASP A 365 -106.95 -1.97 -44.41
CA ASP A 365 -107.08 -2.90 -45.54
C ASP A 365 -108.51 -2.86 -46.10
N THR A 366 -108.66 -3.01 -47.42
CA THR A 366 -109.97 -2.94 -48.11
C THR A 366 -110.96 -4.03 -47.69
N ASN A 367 -110.50 -5.07 -47.01
CA ASN A 367 -111.36 -6.13 -46.47
C ASN A 367 -111.54 -6.01 -44.94
N SER A 368 -111.05 -4.95 -44.31
CA SER A 368 -111.17 -4.78 -42.87
C SER A 368 -112.57 -4.29 -42.50
N GLU A 369 -113.29 -5.08 -41.69
CA GLU A 369 -114.62 -4.69 -41.20
C GLU A 369 -114.69 -4.66 -39.67
N LEU A 370 -115.61 -3.86 -39.11
CA LEU A 370 -115.96 -3.94 -37.68
C LEU A 370 -117.14 -4.89 -37.49
N LYS A 371 -116.90 -6.02 -36.83
CA LYS A 371 -117.92 -7.04 -36.54
C LYS A 371 -118.38 -6.95 -35.09
N ILE A 372 -119.68 -6.78 -34.88
CA ILE A 372 -120.31 -6.67 -33.56
C ILE A 372 -121.27 -7.84 -33.37
N MET A 373 -120.99 -8.70 -32.40
CA MET A 373 -121.86 -9.86 -32.14
C MET A 373 -123.20 -9.41 -31.56
N GLY A 374 -124.29 -9.89 -32.14
CA GLY A 374 -125.63 -9.68 -31.57
C GLY A 374 -125.79 -10.41 -30.23
N SER A 375 -126.69 -9.93 -29.38
CA SER A 375 -126.91 -10.49 -28.04
C SER A 375 -127.35 -11.97 -28.03
N GLY A 376 -127.85 -12.49 -29.15
CA GLY A 376 -128.16 -13.91 -29.33
C GLY A 376 -126.94 -14.82 -29.56
N GLY A 377 -125.74 -14.26 -29.75
CA GLY A 377 -124.47 -15.01 -29.78
C GLY A 377 -124.15 -15.77 -31.07
N VAL A 378 -125.01 -15.69 -32.10
CA VAL A 378 -124.88 -16.49 -33.34
C VAL A 378 -124.46 -15.66 -34.55
N PHE A 379 -124.96 -14.43 -34.66
CA PHE A 379 -124.74 -13.57 -35.82
C PHE A 379 -124.05 -12.27 -35.43
N TYR A 380 -123.36 -11.67 -36.39
CA TYR A 380 -122.70 -10.38 -36.24
C TYR A 380 -123.42 -9.33 -37.10
N ALA A 381 -123.57 -8.12 -36.56
CA ALA A 381 -123.70 -6.93 -37.38
C ALA A 381 -122.31 -6.57 -37.91
N ILE A 382 -122.21 -6.27 -39.20
CA ILE A 382 -120.97 -5.83 -39.84
C ILE A 382 -121.16 -4.36 -40.19
N LEU A 383 -120.28 -3.51 -39.67
CA LEU A 383 -120.13 -2.15 -40.14
C LEU A 383 -119.00 -2.14 -41.15
N ASP A 384 -119.39 -1.94 -42.41
CA ASP A 384 -118.46 -1.91 -43.52
C ASP A 384 -118.71 -0.67 -44.38
N ALA A 385 -117.62 -0.03 -44.77
CA ALA A 385 -117.67 1.05 -45.74
C ALA A 385 -117.66 0.41 -47.12
N GLY A 386 -118.67 0.71 -47.94
CA GLY A 386 -118.59 0.38 -49.36
C GLY A 386 -117.40 1.07 -50.02
N ASN A 387 -117.17 0.84 -51.32
CA ASN A 387 -116.14 1.55 -52.04
C ASN A 387 -116.36 3.07 -51.98
N ILE A 388 -115.56 3.78 -51.17
CA ILE A 388 -115.68 5.23 -50.99
C ILE A 388 -115.04 5.92 -52.19
N THR A 389 -115.84 6.71 -52.92
CA THR A 389 -115.39 7.52 -54.06
C THR A 389 -115.68 8.99 -53.81
N LEU A 390 -115.24 9.89 -54.70
CA LEU A 390 -115.54 11.33 -54.56
C LEU A 390 -117.05 11.64 -54.56
N THR A 391 -117.86 10.76 -55.13
CA THR A 391 -119.32 10.91 -55.24
C THR A 391 -120.11 9.98 -54.35
N ASP A 392 -119.48 8.97 -53.74
CA ASP A 392 -120.16 7.95 -52.95
C ASP A 392 -119.46 7.72 -51.60
N LYS A 393 -120.21 7.85 -50.51
CA LYS A 393 -119.74 7.77 -49.12
C LYS A 393 -120.67 6.88 -48.28
N THR A 394 -121.09 5.76 -48.84
CA THR A 394 -122.05 4.85 -48.21
C THR A 394 -121.43 3.97 -47.13
N LEU A 395 -122.12 3.88 -45.99
CA LEU A 395 -121.98 2.82 -45.00
C LEU A 395 -123.02 1.73 -45.29
N ILE A 396 -122.61 0.47 -45.37
CA ILE A 396 -123.50 -0.65 -45.69
C ILE A 396 -123.85 -1.38 -44.38
N LEU A 397 -125.15 -1.57 -44.12
CA LEU A 397 -125.67 -2.36 -43.00
C LEU A 397 -126.33 -3.64 -43.53
N PRO A 398 -125.87 -4.85 -43.12
CA PRO A 398 -126.40 -6.10 -43.65
C PRO A 398 -127.67 -6.56 -42.91
N ASP A 399 -128.84 -6.23 -43.45
CA ASP A 399 -130.14 -6.96 -43.42
C ASP A 399 -131.18 -5.99 -43.98
N ALA A 400 -131.95 -6.43 -44.97
CA ALA A 400 -132.99 -5.64 -45.65
C ALA A 400 -134.11 -5.12 -44.71
N THR A 401 -134.10 -5.48 -43.43
CA THR A 401 -135.09 -5.11 -42.41
C THR A 401 -134.46 -4.74 -41.07
N GLY A 402 -133.53 -3.77 -41.07
CA GLY A 402 -133.05 -3.10 -39.85
C GLY A 402 -133.62 -1.69 -39.70
N THR A 403 -134.05 -1.31 -38.49
CA THR A 403 -134.39 0.10 -38.18
C THR A 403 -133.12 0.84 -37.76
N LEU A 404 -132.59 1.71 -38.61
CA LEU A 404 -131.60 2.70 -38.18
C LEU A 404 -132.33 3.87 -37.52
N ALA A 405 -132.40 3.86 -36.18
CA ALA A 405 -132.97 4.99 -35.45
C ALA A 405 -132.00 6.18 -35.48
N THR A 406 -132.21 7.11 -36.40
CA THR A 406 -131.54 8.43 -36.36
C THR A 406 -132.38 9.38 -35.53
N LEU A 407 -131.80 10.00 -34.49
CA LEU A 407 -132.56 10.70 -33.45
C LEU A 407 -133.43 11.86 -33.96
N ASP A 408 -133.09 12.51 -35.08
CA ASP A 408 -133.75 13.75 -35.51
C ASP A 408 -134.38 13.72 -36.92
N GLY A 409 -134.67 12.55 -37.50
CA GLY A 409 -135.56 12.40 -38.68
C GLY A 409 -135.26 13.26 -39.93
N GLY A 410 -134.09 13.90 -39.99
CA GLY A 410 -133.77 14.97 -40.92
C GLY A 410 -132.65 14.63 -41.90
N GLN A 411 -132.57 13.38 -42.36
CA GLN A 411 -131.61 12.99 -43.40
C GLN A 411 -132.34 12.41 -44.62
N THR A 412 -131.89 12.85 -45.80
CA THR A 412 -132.26 12.30 -47.09
C THR A 412 -131.32 11.13 -47.38
N PHE A 413 -131.87 9.95 -47.66
CA PHE A 413 -131.09 8.77 -48.07
C PHE A 413 -130.61 8.88 -49.51
#